data_AF-F2D0T2-F1
#
_entry.id   AF-F2D0T2-F1
#
_cell.length_a   1.000
_cell.length_b   1.000
_cell.length_c   1.000
_cell.angle_alpha   90.00
_cell.angle_beta   90.00
_cell.angle_gamma   90.00
#
_symmetry.space_group_name_H-M   'P 1'
#
loop_
_entity.id
_entity.type
_entity.pdbx_description
1 polymer ?
#
loop_
_entity_poly.entity_id
_entity_poly.type
_entity_poly.pdbx_seq_one_letter_code
_entity_poly.pdbx_strand_id
1 'polypeptide(L)'
;MVADATSITVVGPLWTGPLHDHSSITEMLSLAVEWGWAHTSENGVTLEKLLGTMIEESDPRLPPGYIRLDEECHGVGICTY
;
A
#
# COMPACT_ATOMS: atom_id res chain seq x y z
N MET A 1 -0.68 -26.97 18.80
CA MET A 1 -0.16 -25.97 19.76
C MET A 1 -1.19 -24.87 19.86
N VAL A 2 -1.77 -24.67 21.05
CA VAL A 2 -2.70 -23.56 21.31
C VAL A 2 -1.83 -22.33 21.50
N ALA A 3 -1.93 -21.35 20.60
CA ALA A 3 -1.25 -20.07 20.78
C ALA A 3 -1.95 -19.33 21.93
N ASP A 4 -1.20 -19.05 22.99
CA ASP A 4 -1.60 -18.12 24.03
C ASP A 4 -1.83 -16.74 23.40
N ALA A 5 -3.04 -16.19 23.56
CA ALA A 5 -3.48 -14.93 22.96
C ALA A 5 -2.66 -13.70 23.43
N THR A 6 -1.71 -13.90 24.34
CA THR A 6 -0.82 -12.87 24.89
C THR A 6 0.63 -12.96 24.40
N SER A 7 0.97 -13.94 23.55
CA SER A 7 2.34 -14.12 23.07
C SER A 7 2.65 -13.21 21.87
N ILE A 8 3.43 -12.15 22.11
CA ILE A 8 3.98 -11.32 21.04
C ILE A 8 4.99 -12.11 20.21
N THR A 9 4.74 -12.23 18.91
CA THR A 9 5.67 -12.86 17.96
C THR A 9 6.49 -11.76 17.30
N VAL A 10 7.82 -11.89 17.35
CA VAL A 10 8.73 -10.95 16.68
C VAL A 10 9.14 -11.54 15.34
N VAL A 11 8.93 -10.78 14.26
CA VAL A 11 9.39 -11.11 12.91
C VAL A 11 10.32 -9.99 12.47
N GLY A 12 11.62 -10.27 12.32
CA GLY A 12 12.56 -9.26 11.82
C GLY A 12 14.03 -9.56 12.12
N PRO A 13 14.96 -8.87 11.45
CA PRO A 13 14.87 -7.46 11.03
C PRO A 13 14.13 -7.20 9.70
N LEU A 14 13.47 -6.03 9.60
CA LEU A 14 12.70 -5.59 8.45
C LEU A 14 13.05 -4.12 8.10
N TRP A 15 12.95 -3.75 6.82
CA TRP A 15 13.02 -2.36 6.40
C TRP A 15 11.75 -1.61 6.77
N THR A 16 11.87 -0.60 7.62
CA THR A 16 10.77 0.26 8.07
C THR A 16 10.90 1.71 7.58
N GLY A 17 11.87 1.97 6.69
CA GLY A 17 12.03 3.26 6.04
C GLY A 17 11.09 3.45 4.85
N PRO A 18 11.21 4.56 4.11
CA PRO A 18 10.40 4.82 2.93
C PRO A 18 10.48 3.68 1.91
N LEU A 19 9.32 3.28 1.38
CA LEU A 19 9.24 2.26 0.33
C LEU A 19 9.41 2.87 -1.08
N HIS A 20 8.94 4.11 -1.24
CA HIS A 20 8.96 4.85 -2.50
C HIS A 20 9.60 6.23 -2.29
N ASP A 21 10.36 6.67 -3.28
CA ASP A 21 10.74 8.07 -3.39
C ASP A 21 9.68 8.82 -4.22
N HIS A 22 9.04 9.80 -3.61
CA HIS A 22 7.93 10.56 -4.22
C HIS A 22 8.34 11.15 -5.58
N SER A 23 9.53 11.74 -5.67
CA SER A 23 9.99 12.43 -6.89
C SER A 23 10.18 11.45 -8.04
N SER A 24 10.75 10.29 -7.76
CA SER A 24 11.02 9.23 -8.73
C SER A 24 9.73 8.65 -9.31
N ILE A 25 8.72 8.38 -8.48
CA ILE A 25 7.43 7.85 -8.96
C ILE A 25 6.65 8.93 -9.75
N THR A 26 6.74 10.19 -9.32
CA THR A 26 6.13 11.32 -10.06
C THR A 26 6.72 11.46 -11.47
N GLU A 27 8.05 11.32 -11.59
CA GLU A 27 8.74 11.31 -12.89
C GLU A 27 8.33 10.10 -13.73
N MET A 28 8.23 8.92 -13.12
CA MET A 28 7.77 7.70 -13.80
C MET A 28 6.37 7.84 -14.39
N LEU A 29 5.44 8.47 -13.65
CA LEU A 29 4.11 8.76 -14.15
C LEU A 29 4.14 9.74 -15.34
N SER A 30 4.98 10.77 -15.25
CA SER A 30 5.15 11.76 -16.33
C SER A 30 5.66 11.09 -17.61
N LEU A 31 6.65 10.20 -17.51
CA LEU A 31 7.16 9.41 -18.63
C LEU A 31 6.11 8.44 -19.18
N ALA A 32 5.33 7.78 -18.32
CA ALA A 32 4.26 6.88 -18.75
C ALA A 32 3.17 7.62 -19.55
N VAL A 33 2.87 8.87 -19.20
CA VAL A 33 1.97 9.73 -19.99
C VAL A 33 2.60 10.07 -21.33
N GLU A 34 3.86 10.51 -21.35
CA GLU A 34 4.59 10.86 -22.58
C GLU A 34 4.66 9.69 -23.57
N TRP A 35 4.87 8.47 -23.06
CA TRP A 35 4.95 7.25 -23.87
C TRP A 35 3.57 6.65 -24.21
N GLY A 36 2.48 7.24 -23.72
CA GLY A 36 1.12 6.75 -23.96
C GLY A 36 0.77 5.46 -23.23
N TRP A 37 1.51 5.09 -22.17
CA TRP A 37 1.29 3.89 -21.37
C TRP A 37 0.38 4.13 -20.16
N ALA A 38 0.09 5.39 -19.83
CA ALA A 38 -0.74 5.75 -18.68
C ALA A 38 -2.09 5.01 -18.65
N HIS A 39 -2.69 4.77 -19.82
CA HIS A 39 -3.98 4.08 -19.97
C HIS A 39 -3.85 2.57 -20.21
N THR A 40 -2.64 2.01 -20.22
CA THR A 40 -2.46 0.56 -20.22
C THR A 40 -3.04 -0.01 -18.94
N SER A 41 -3.92 -0.99 -19.08
CA SER A 41 -4.60 -1.62 -17.96
C SER A 41 -4.33 -3.11 -17.88
N GLU A 42 -4.03 -3.59 -16.67
CA GLU A 42 -4.03 -5.01 -16.33
C GLU A 42 -5.03 -5.23 -15.19
N ASN A 43 -5.86 -6.27 -15.27
CA ASN A 43 -6.85 -6.61 -14.23
C ASN A 43 -7.77 -5.44 -13.83
N GLY A 44 -8.05 -4.52 -14.77
CA GLY A 44 -8.90 -3.35 -14.54
C GLY A 44 -8.23 -2.18 -13.81
N VAL A 45 -6.92 -2.23 -13.57
CA VAL A 45 -6.14 -1.13 -12.99
C VAL A 45 -5.27 -0.51 -14.08
N THR A 46 -5.38 0.81 -14.28
CA THR A 46 -4.51 1.54 -15.20
C THR A 46 -3.14 1.81 -14.56
N LEU A 47 -2.10 1.91 -15.38
CA LEU A 47 -0.77 2.28 -14.91
C LEU A 47 -0.78 3.65 -14.21
N GLU A 48 -1.58 4.60 -14.71
CA GLU A 48 -1.81 5.89 -14.07
C GLU A 48 -2.36 5.74 -12.64
N LYS A 49 -3.39 4.89 -12.45
CA LYS A 49 -3.99 4.67 -11.14
C LYS A 49 -2.99 4.03 -10.18
N LEU A 50 -2.23 3.05 -10.65
CA LEU A 50 -1.20 2.38 -9.84
C LEU A 50 -0.12 3.37 -9.36
N LEU A 51 0.48 4.13 -10.28
CA LEU A 51 1.54 5.08 -9.95
C LEU A 51 1.00 6.23 -9.08
N GLY A 52 -0.23 6.69 -9.32
CA GLY A 52 -0.89 7.66 -8.46
C GLY A 52 -1.02 7.19 -7.01
N THR A 53 -1.45 5.93 -6.80
CA THR A 53 -1.50 5.34 -5.46
C THR A 53 -0.12 5.23 -4.81
N MET A 54 0.91 4.82 -5.56
CA MET A 54 2.29 4.76 -5.04
C MET A 54 2.84 6.15 -4.63
N ILE A 55 2.41 7.21 -5.32
CA ILE A 55 2.75 8.60 -4.94
C ILE A 55 2.08 8.97 -3.62
N GLU A 56 0.78 8.68 -3.46
CA GLU A 56 0.06 8.91 -2.20
C GLU A 56 0.68 8.11 -1.03
N GLU A 57 1.10 6.87 -1.27
CA GLU A 57 1.76 6.00 -0.29
C GLU A 57 3.18 6.42 0.07
N SER A 58 3.81 7.29 -0.72
CA SER A 58 5.18 7.78 -0.45
C SER A 58 5.25 8.85 0.65
N ASP A 59 4.11 9.25 1.23
CA ASP A 59 4.05 10.24 2.31
C ASP A 59 4.82 9.75 3.56
N PRO A 60 5.88 10.45 3.99
CA PRO A 60 6.70 10.04 5.14
C PRO A 60 5.95 10.08 6.47
N ARG A 61 4.75 10.65 6.53
CA ARG A 61 3.89 10.66 7.72
C ARG A 61 3.14 9.35 7.89
N LEU A 62 3.08 8.50 6.86
CA LEU A 62 2.43 7.19 6.94
C LEU A 62 3.32 6.20 7.71
N PRO A 63 2.76 5.43 8.64
CA PRO A 63 3.50 4.39 9.34
C PRO A 63 3.80 3.22 8.39
N PRO A 64 4.85 2.42 8.68
CA PRO A 64 5.12 1.20 7.92
C PRO A 64 3.99 0.17 8.11
N GLY A 65 3.67 -0.55 7.03
CA GLY A 65 2.59 -1.53 7.00
C GLY A 65 1.24 -0.94 6.63
N TYR A 66 0.20 -1.78 6.67
CA TYR A 66 -1.17 -1.38 6.35
C TYR A 66 -2.16 -2.18 7.20
N ILE A 67 -3.38 -1.64 7.32
CA ILE A 67 -4.49 -2.31 8.00
C ILE A 67 -5.47 -2.79 6.94
N ARG A 68 -5.81 -4.07 6.98
CA ARG A 68 -6.80 -4.68 6.10
C ARG A 68 -8.20 -4.52 6.67
N LEU A 69 -8.94 -3.55 6.15
CA LEU A 69 -10.28 -3.24 6.65
C LEU A 69 -11.25 -4.43 6.56
N ASP A 70 -11.09 -5.30 5.56
CA ASP A 70 -11.90 -6.51 5.38
C ASP A 70 -11.69 -7.55 6.48
N GLU A 71 -10.48 -7.63 7.05
CA GLU A 71 -10.17 -8.56 8.14
C GLU A 71 -10.56 -7.99 9.50
N GLU A 72 -10.36 -6.67 9.70
CA GLU A 72 -10.67 -6.00 10.97
C GLU A 72 -12.17 -5.73 11.17
N CYS A 73 -12.98 -5.65 10.10
CA CYS A 73 -14.42 -5.40 10.23
C CYS A 73 -15.16 -6.52 10.98
N HIS A 74 -14.63 -7.74 10.99
CA HIS A 74 -15.18 -8.83 11.80
C HIS A 74 -14.85 -8.72 13.30
N GLY A 75 -13.75 -8.04 13.67
CA GLY A 75 -13.29 -7.93 15.06
C GLY A 75 -13.87 -6.74 15.83
N VAL A 76 -14.27 -5.67 15.15
CA VAL A 76 -14.58 -4.37 15.79
C VAL A 76 -16.06 -3.96 15.68
N GLY A 77 -16.92 -4.75 15.02
CA GLY A 77 -18.37 -4.51 14.99
C GLY A 77 -18.78 -3.20 14.31
N ILE A 78 -17.92 -2.65 13.47
CA ILE A 78 -18.09 -1.37 12.74
C ILE A 78 -18.82 -1.54 11.41
N CYS A 79 -18.95 -2.77 10.92
CA CYS A 79 -19.69 -3.13 9.73
C CYS A 79 -21.03 -3.82 10.11
N THR A 80 -21.98 -3.11 10.74
CA THR A 80 -23.37 -3.58 10.88
C THR A 80 -24.30 -2.65 10.09
N TYR A 81 -24.78 -3.13 8.95
CA TYR A 81 -26.01 -2.65 8.29
C TYR A 81 -26.85 -3.88 7.92
#